data_AF-A0A958CT48-F1
#
_entry.id   AF-A0A958CT48-F1
#
_cell.length_a   1.000
_cell.length_b   1.000
_cell.length_c   1.000
_cell.angle_alpha   90.00
_cell.angle_beta   90.00
_cell.angle_gamma   90.00
#
_symmetry.space_group_name_H-M   'P 1'
#
loop_
_entity.id
_entity.type
_entity.pdbx_description
1 polymer ?
#
loop_
_entity_poly.entity_id
_entity_poly.type
_entity_poly.pdbx_seq_one_letter_code
_entity_poly.pdbx_strand_id
1 'polypeptide(L)'
;DDTTKCILCACCTTSCPSFWANGNYVGPAAIVQAHRFVFDSRDHGGPERLEVLNDAMGVWRCRTVFNCVECCPREINITRAIGDVKKAILEGGV
;
A
#
# COMPACT_ATOMS: atom_id res chain seq x y z
N ASP A 1 3.96 0.34 -12.86
CA ASP A 1 5.23 -0.41 -13.04
C ASP A 1 6.19 -0.34 -11.86
N ASP A 2 6.11 0.66 -10.98
CA ASP A 2 7.06 0.75 -9.86
C ASP A 2 6.81 -0.31 -8.77
N THR A 3 5.55 -0.63 -8.48
CA THR A 3 5.14 -1.55 -7.41
C THR A 3 5.39 -3.03 -7.73
N THR A 4 5.60 -3.40 -9.00
CA THR A 4 5.91 -4.78 -9.43
C THR A 4 7.32 -5.22 -9.01
N LYS A 5 8.21 -4.27 -8.68
CA LYS A 5 9.58 -4.52 -8.23
C LYS A 5 9.68 -5.07 -6.80
N CYS A 6 8.57 -5.08 -6.06
CA CYS A 6 8.56 -5.48 -4.65
C CYS A 6 9.00 -6.95 -4.48
N ILE A 7 10.02 -7.16 -3.66
CA ILE A 7 10.61 -8.49 -3.39
C ILE A 7 10.12 -9.12 -2.08
N LEU A 8 9.06 -8.54 -1.47
CA LEU A 8 8.48 -9.03 -0.22
C LEU A 8 9.48 -9.17 0.95
N CYS A 9 10.52 -8.33 0.99
CA CYS A 9 11.53 -8.34 2.06
C CYS A 9 11.05 -7.79 3.42
N ALA A 10 9.84 -7.26 3.49
CA ALA A 10 9.23 -6.63 4.67
C ALA A 10 9.93 -5.38 5.24
N CYS A 11 11.06 -4.91 4.70
CA CYS A 11 11.79 -3.73 5.21
C CYS A 11 10.88 -2.51 5.42
N CYS A 12 9.97 -2.23 4.48
CA CYS A 12 9.02 -1.12 4.58
C CYS A 12 7.98 -1.30 5.69
N THR A 13 7.53 -2.53 5.92
CA THR A 13 6.56 -2.84 6.98
C THR A 13 7.23 -2.72 8.34
N THR A 14 8.43 -3.26 8.49
CA THR A 14 9.20 -3.22 9.73
C THR A 14 9.80 -1.85 10.04
N SER A 15 9.87 -0.92 9.07
CA SER A 15 10.28 0.47 9.32
C SER A 15 9.14 1.41 9.70
N CYS A 16 7.88 0.95 9.62
CA CYS A 16 6.70 1.80 9.77
C CYS A 16 6.22 1.90 11.23
N PRO A 17 6.24 3.10 11.86
CA PRO A 17 5.76 3.25 13.24
C PRO A 17 4.27 2.97 13.41
N SER A 18 3.48 3.21 12.37
CA SER A 18 2.04 2.90 12.39
C SER A 18 1.77 1.39 12.49
N PHE A 19 2.68 0.57 11.96
CA PHE A 19 2.62 -0.89 12.06
C PHE A 19 3.09 -1.37 13.43
N TRP A 20 4.15 -0.78 13.99
CA TRP A 20 4.61 -1.10 15.35
C TRP A 20 3.55 -0.82 16.41
N ALA A 21 2.82 0.30 16.26
CA ALA A 21 1.82 0.74 17.21
C ALA A 21 0.53 -0.09 17.18
N ASN A 22 0.24 -0.78 16.07
CA ASN A 22 -0.94 -1.62 15.93
C ASN A 22 -0.71 -2.72 14.88
N GLY A 23 -0.56 -3.96 15.35
CA GLY A 23 -0.31 -5.12 14.49
C GLY A 23 -1.45 -5.51 13.55
N ASN A 24 -2.63 -4.90 13.68
CA ASN A 24 -3.75 -5.13 12.76
C ASN A 24 -3.65 -4.26 11.50
N TYR A 25 -2.76 -3.26 11.45
CA TYR A 25 -2.52 -2.51 10.22
C TYR A 25 -1.99 -3.44 9.14
N VAL A 26 -2.63 -3.48 7.96
CA VAL A 26 -2.20 -4.33 6.83
C VAL A 26 -0.74 -4.08 6.41
N GLY A 27 -0.25 -2.85 6.62
CA GLY A 27 1.14 -2.48 6.38
C GLY A 27 1.46 -2.10 4.92
N PRO A 28 2.58 -1.40 4.70
CA PRO A 28 2.96 -0.86 3.40
C PRO A 28 3.24 -1.94 2.34
N ALA A 29 3.86 -3.06 2.70
CA ALA A 29 4.17 -4.12 1.72
C ALA A 29 2.89 -4.72 1.11
N ALA A 30 1.85 -4.94 1.93
CA ALA A 30 0.56 -5.46 1.48
C ALA A 30 -0.15 -4.46 0.56
N ILE A 31 -0.14 -3.17 0.92
CA ILE A 31 -0.75 -2.12 0.08
C ILE A 31 -0.02 -2.01 -1.27
N VAL A 32 1.31 -2.12 -1.31
CA VAL A 32 2.08 -2.12 -2.57
C VAL A 32 1.68 -3.30 -3.47
N GLN A 33 1.48 -4.49 -2.88
CA GLN A 33 1.01 -5.65 -3.63
C GLN A 33 -0.43 -5.48 -4.13
N ALA A 34 -1.31 -4.89 -3.33
CA ALA A 34 -2.67 -4.63 -3.77
C ALA A 34 -2.71 -3.56 -4.87
N HIS A 35 -1.96 -2.46 -4.72
CA HIS A 35 -1.78 -1.44 -5.75
C HIS A 35 -1.32 -2.06 -7.08
N ARG A 36 -0.40 -3.04 -7.06
CA ARG A 36 0.04 -3.71 -8.29
C ARG A 36 -1.14 -4.26 -9.10
N PHE A 37 -2.14 -4.84 -8.46
CA PHE A 37 -3.32 -5.42 -9.13
C PHE A 37 -4.42 -4.39 -9.38
N VAL A 38 -4.68 -3.49 -8.43
CA VAL A 38 -5.70 -2.45 -8.55
C VAL A 38 -5.49 -1.57 -9.79
N PHE A 39 -4.24 -1.32 -10.17
CA PHE A 39 -3.87 -0.51 -11.33
C PHE A 39 -3.39 -1.36 -12.54
N ASP A 40 -3.69 -2.67 -12.55
CA ASP A 40 -3.44 -3.54 -13.71
C ASP A 40 -4.71 -3.62 -14.57
N SER A 41 -4.65 -3.16 -15.82
CA SER A 41 -5.80 -3.15 -16.74
C SER A 41 -6.36 -4.53 -17.07
N ARG A 42 -5.62 -5.61 -16.75
CA ARG A 42 -6.04 -7.00 -16.96
C ARG A 42 -6.78 -7.58 -15.76
N ASP A 43 -6.69 -6.94 -14.59
CA ASP A 43 -7.32 -7.44 -13.38
C ASP A 43 -8.74 -6.88 -13.26
N HIS A 44 -9.71 -7.76 -12.98
CA HIS A 44 -11.12 -7.39 -12.81
C HIS A 44 -11.56 -7.39 -11.34
N GLY A 45 -10.64 -7.65 -10.41
CA GLY A 45 -10.90 -7.73 -8.96
C GLY A 45 -10.49 -6.45 -8.21
N GLY A 46 -10.40 -5.32 -8.92
CA GLY A 46 -10.04 -4.02 -8.35
C GLY A 46 -11.01 -3.58 -7.24
N PRO A 47 -12.34 -3.60 -7.48
CA PRO A 47 -13.33 -3.19 -6.48
C PRO A 47 -13.23 -3.94 -5.15
N GLU A 48 -13.09 -5.27 -5.20
CA GLU A 48 -12.98 -6.13 -4.02
C GLU A 48 -11.70 -5.83 -3.23
N ARG A 49 -10.59 -5.55 -3.91
CA ARG A 49 -9.34 -5.14 -3.25
C ARG A 49 -9.46 -3.76 -2.61
N LEU A 50 -10.11 -2.81 -3.28
CA LEU A 50 -10.33 -1.48 -2.74
C LEU A 50 -11.25 -1.52 -1.51
N GLU A 51 -12.27 -2.37 -1.51
CA GLU A 51 -13.15 -2.59 -0.35
C GLU A 51 -12.36 -3.09 0.87
N VAL A 52 -11.52 -4.11 0.69
CA VAL A 52 -10.64 -4.62 1.77
C VAL A 52 -9.70 -3.53 2.30
N LEU A 53 -9.15 -2.70 1.41
CA LEU A 53 -8.23 -1.63 1.78
C LEU A 53 -8.89 -0.39 2.38
N ASN A 54 -10.21 -0.26 2.25
CA ASN A 54 -11.00 0.84 2.80
C ASN A 54 -11.31 0.68 4.31
N ASP A 55 -10.84 -0.40 4.94
CA ASP A 55 -10.94 -0.57 6.39
C ASP A 55 -10.10 0.47 7.16
N ALA A 56 -10.47 0.77 8.41
CA ALA A 56 -9.72 1.66 9.29
C ALA A 56 -8.26 1.22 9.48
N MET A 57 -7.99 -0.09 9.45
CA MET A 57 -6.67 -0.72 9.49
C MET A 57 -6.10 -1.02 8.08
N GLY A 58 -6.76 -0.54 7.03
CA GLY A 58 -6.27 -0.50 5.66
C GLY A 58 -5.42 0.74 5.38
N VAL A 59 -5.62 1.40 4.24
CA VAL A 59 -4.79 2.55 3.83
C VAL A 59 -4.88 3.75 4.78
N TRP A 60 -5.98 3.87 5.52
CA TRP A 60 -6.26 5.01 6.40
C TRP A 60 -5.35 5.08 7.62
N ARG A 61 -4.74 3.95 8.02
CA ARG A 61 -3.81 3.93 9.14
C ARG A 61 -2.45 4.56 8.81
N CYS A 62 -2.10 4.71 7.52
CA CYS A 62 -0.86 5.34 7.10
C CYS A 62 -0.84 6.83 7.48
N ARG A 63 0.14 7.22 8.30
CA ARG A 63 0.39 8.60 8.75
C ARG A 63 1.45 9.36 7.95
N THR A 64 1.78 8.89 6.75
CA THR A 64 2.67 9.59 5.82
C THR A 64 4.04 9.93 6.42
N VAL A 65 4.65 8.96 7.12
CA VAL A 65 5.94 9.11 7.83
C VAL A 65 7.15 8.95 6.90
N PHE A 66 6.97 8.36 5.72
CA PHE A 66 8.00 8.15 4.67
C PHE A 66 9.14 7.16 4.98
N ASN A 67 9.28 6.62 6.18
CA ASN A 67 10.27 5.57 6.49
C ASN A 67 10.26 4.38 5.49
N CYS A 68 9.09 4.03 4.97
CA CYS A 68 8.93 2.94 4.03
C CYS A 68 9.60 3.18 2.66
N VAL A 69 9.70 4.45 2.24
CA VAL A 69 10.38 4.84 1.00
C VAL A 69 11.89 4.78 1.20
N GLU A 70 12.38 5.34 2.30
CA GLU A 70 13.82 5.40 2.62
C GLU A 70 14.43 4.01 2.78
N CYS A 71 13.73 3.07 3.43
CA CYS A 71 14.28 1.74 3.69
C CYS A 71 14.07 0.74 2.53
N CYS A 72 13.40 1.12 1.44
CA CYS A 72 13.06 0.17 0.38
C CYS A 72 14.31 -0.15 -0.46
N PRO A 73 14.84 -1.39 -0.46
CA PRO A 73 16.05 -1.73 -1.24
C PRO A 73 15.80 -1.76 -2.75
N ARG A 74 14.54 -1.59 -3.19
CA ARG A 74 14.12 -1.57 -4.59
C ARG A 74 13.66 -0.19 -5.03
N GLU A 75 13.85 0.83 -4.18
CA GLU A 75 13.57 2.24 -4.48
C GLU A 75 12.12 2.50 -4.92
N ILE A 76 11.18 1.73 -4.37
CA ILE A 76 9.75 1.88 -4.67
C ILE A 76 9.23 3.10 -3.92
N ASN A 77 8.51 3.99 -4.59
CA ASN A 77 7.83 5.10 -3.91
C ASN A 77 6.53 4.61 -3.23
N ILE A 78 6.70 3.94 -2.10
CA ILE A 78 5.62 3.29 -1.34
C ILE A 78 4.57 4.30 -0.85
N THR A 79 4.99 5.47 -0.35
CA THR A 79 4.04 6.49 0.12
C THR A 79 3.16 7.00 -1.02
N ARG A 80 3.71 7.18 -2.23
CA ARG A 80 2.93 7.51 -3.43
C ARG A 80 1.91 6.41 -3.74
N ALA A 81 2.33 5.14 -3.78
CA ALA A 81 1.42 4.02 -4.03
C ALA A 81 0.27 3.95 -2.99
N ILE A 82 0.54 4.19 -1.71
CA ILE A 82 -0.53 4.27 -0.70
C ILE A 82 -1.47 5.45 -0.99
N GLY A 83 -0.93 6.59 -1.44
CA GLY A 83 -1.71 7.76 -1.85
C GLY A 83 -2.61 7.50 -3.05
N ASP A 84 -2.09 6.81 -4.08
CA ASP A 84 -2.85 6.45 -5.28
C ASP A 84 -4.04 5.54 -4.92
N VAL A 85 -3.85 4.57 -4.03
CA VAL A 85 -4.95 3.73 -3.53
C VAL A 85 -5.96 4.54 -2.71
N LYS A 86 -5.51 5.45 -1.83
CA LYS A 86 -6.44 6.34 -1.10
C LYS A 86 -7.30 7.16 -2.06
N LYS A 87 -6.68 7.70 -3.12
CA LYS A 87 -7.37 8.47 -4.15
C LYS A 87 -8.40 7.62 -4.88
N ALA A 88 -8.03 6.42 -5.32
CA ALA A 88 -8.96 5.49 -5.97
C ALA A 88 -10.17 5.15 -5.10
N ILE A 89 -9.98 4.96 -3.78
CA ILE A 89 -11.11 4.73 -2.87
C ILE A 89 -12.03 5.95 -2.78
N LEU A 90 -11.48 7.16 -2.69
CA LEU A 90 -12.26 8.40 -2.62
C LEU A 90 -13.02 8.69 -3.92
N GLU A 91 -12.46 8.30 -5.06
CA GLU A 91 -13.04 8.48 -6.40
C GLU A 91 -14.00 7.35 -6.79
N GLY A 92 -14.05 6.27 -6.00
CA GLY A 92 -14.92 5.11 -6.25
C GLY A 92 -14.39 4.13 -7.31
N GLY A 93 -13.10 4.17 -7.63
CA GLY A 93 -12.47 3.31 -8.64
C GLY A 93 -11.13 3.85 -9.14
N VAL A 94 -10.53 3.12 -10.09
CA VAL A 94 -9.34 3.53 -10.86
C VAL A 94 -9.77 3.99 -12.25
#